data_AF-A0A7C5IA07-F1
#
_entry.id   AF-A0A7C5IA07-F1
#
_cell.length_a   1.000
_cell.length_b   1.000
_cell.length_c   1.000
_cell.angle_alpha   90.00
_cell.angle_beta   90.00
_cell.angle_gamma   90.00
#
_symmetry.space_group_name_H-M   'P 1'
#
loop_
_entity.id
_entity.type
_entity.pdbx_description
1 polymer ?
#
loop_
_entity_poly.entity_id
_entity_poly.type
_entity_poly.pdbx_seq_one_letter_code
_entity_poly.pdbx_strand_id
1 'polypeptide(L)' 'MTQRIQVRLDVPFTCKARQQEVSVEKCLDSFVEANAFGIKESPCYKCQQGQRIRNMIARS' A
#
# COMPACT_ATOMS: atom_id res chain seq x y z
N MET A 1 10.99 23.25 4.11
CA MET A 1 11.77 22.03 4.46
C MET A 1 10.94 20.82 4.07
N THR A 2 11.25 20.19 2.94
CA THR A 2 10.54 18.98 2.48
C THR A 2 11.16 17.78 3.19
N GLN A 3 10.53 17.30 4.26
CA GLN A 3 10.95 16.06 4.91
C GLN A 3 10.70 14.91 3.93
N ARG A 4 11.77 14.23 3.50
CA ARG A 4 11.67 12.98 2.72
C ARG A 4 11.16 11.89 3.66
N ILE A 5 9.93 11.43 3.46
CA ILE A 5 9.38 10.29 4.21
C ILE A 5 10.03 9.03 3.65
N GLN A 6 10.89 8.38 4.46
CA GLN A 6 11.49 7.09 4.11
C GLN A 6 10.50 5.97 4.47
N VAL A 7 9.83 5.41 3.45
CA VAL A 7 8.92 4.28 3.64
C VAL A 7 9.73 2.97 3.71
N ARG A 8 9.57 2.22 4.79
CA ARG A 8 10.17 0.89 4.97
C ARG A 8 9.33 -0.14 4.22
N LEU A 9 9.87 -0.71 3.15
CA LEU A 9 9.14 -1.64 2.27
C LEU A 9 8.93 -3.02 2.92
N ASP A 10 9.85 -3.40 3.81
CA ASP A 10 9.92 -4.67 4.53
C ASP A 10 8.95 -4.77 5.71
N VAL A 11 8.45 -3.63 6.21
CA VAL A 11 7.58 -3.61 7.39
C VAL A 11 6.13 -3.92 6.98
N PRO A 12 5.50 -4.98 7.53
CA PRO A 12 4.10 -5.26 7.27
C PRO A 12 3.18 -4.26 7.95
N PHE A 13 2.01 -4.05 7.35
CA PHE A 13 0.89 -3.36 7.97
C PHE A 13 -0.33 -4.29 8.03
N THR A 14 -1.17 -4.06 9.03
CA THR A 14 -2.42 -4.80 9.16
C THR A 14 -3.55 -4.08 8.44
N CYS A 15 -4.16 -4.72 7.44
CA CYS A 15 -5.46 -4.32 6.94
C CYS A 15 -6.55 -4.78 7.93
N LYS A 16 -7.07 -3.85 8.74
CA LYS A 16 -8.10 -4.16 9.74
C LYS A 16 -9.36 -4.79 9.15
N ALA A 17 -9.83 -4.30 8.01
CA ALA A 17 -11.07 -4.78 7.38
C ALA A 17 -10.99 -6.24 6.90
N ARG A 18 -9.79 -6.72 6.56
CA ARG A 18 -9.54 -8.08 6.08
C ARG A 18 -8.84 -8.96 7.12
N GLN A 19 -8.50 -8.40 8.29
CA GLN A 19 -7.68 -9.03 9.32
C GLN A 19 -6.41 -9.69 8.75
N GLN A 20 -5.77 -9.01 7.79
CA GLN A 20 -4.65 -9.55 7.04
C GLN A 20 -3.43 -8.64 7.19
N GLU A 21 -2.28 -9.24 7.45
CA GLU A 21 -0.98 -8.55 7.37
C GLU A 21 -0.41 -8.62 5.96
N VAL A 22 0.08 -7.49 5.47
CA VAL A 22 0.61 -7.33 4.12
C VAL A 22 1.86 -6.46 4.20
N SER A 23 2.97 -6.89 3.57
CA SER A 23 4.16 -6.05 3.43
C SER A 23 3.85 -4.83 2.56
N VAL A 24 4.55 -3.72 2.81
CA VAL A 24 4.42 -2.53 1.96
C VAL A 24 4.81 -2.85 0.51
N GLU A 25 5.86 -3.64 0.29
CA GLU A 25 6.25 -4.12 -1.04
C GLU A 25 5.09 -4.84 -1.76
N LYS A 26 4.54 -5.90 -1.15
CA LYS A 26 3.44 -6.67 -1.73
C LYS A 26 2.19 -5.83 -1.97
N CYS A 27 1.93 -4.84 -1.12
CA CYS A 27 0.86 -3.88 -1.33
C CYS A 27 1.03 -3.16 -2.66
N LEU A 28 2.22 -2.60 -2.90
CA LEU A 28 2.50 -1.79 -4.07
C LEU A 28 2.47 -2.62 -5.34
N ASP A 29 3.03 -3.83 -5.34
CA ASP A 29 2.96 -4.75 -6.46
C ASP A 29 1.50 -5.06 -6.82
N SER A 30 0.72 -5.48 -5.82
CA SER A 30 -0.72 -5.75 -6.00
C SER A 30 -1.53 -4.50 -6.37
N PHE A 31 -1.03 -3.29 -6.13
CA PHE A 31 -1.67 -2.06 -6.58
C PHE A 31 -1.36 -1.78 -8.05
N VAL A 32 -0.12 -1.98 -8.48
CA VAL A 32 0.29 -1.84 -9.89
C VAL A 32 -0.46 -2.84 -10.75
N GLU A 33 -0.48 -4.12 -10.34
CA GLU A 33 -1.24 -5.18 -11.01
C GLU A 33 -2.75 -4.87 -11.06
N ALA A 34 -3.33 -4.44 -9.93
CA ALA A 34 -4.75 -4.09 -9.87
C ALA A 34 -5.14 -2.95 -10.82
N ASN A 35 -4.24 -1.99 -11.06
CA ASN A 35 -4.49 -0.95 -12.06
C ASN A 35 -4.31 -1.48 -13.49
N ALA A 36 -3.29 -2.30 -13.74
CA ALA A 36 -3.00 -2.87 -15.05
C ALA A 36 -4.16 -3.77 -15.55
N PHE A 37 -4.73 -4.58 -14.65
CA PHE A 37 -5.80 -5.53 -14.98
C PHE A 37 -7.20 -5.04 -14.60
N GLY A 38 -7.33 -3.87 -13.97
CA GLY A 38 -8.61 -3.34 -13.48
C GLY A 38 -9.19 -4.08 -12.25
N ILE A 39 -8.44 -4.98 -11.63
CA ILE A 39 -8.88 -5.85 -10.53
C ILE A 39 -8.58 -5.18 -9.18
N LYS A 40 -9.49 -4.32 -8.72
CA LYS A 40 -9.34 -3.47 -7.52
C LYS A 40 -9.71 -4.16 -6.20
N GLU A 41 -9.42 -5.46 -6.13
CA GLU A 41 -9.77 -6.33 -4.99
C GLU A 41 -8.68 -6.37 -3.91
N SER A 42 -7.45 -5.97 -4.24
CA SER A 42 -6.29 -6.14 -3.36
C SER A 42 -6.41 -5.37 -2.04
N PRO A 43 -5.81 -5.87 -0.94
CA PRO A 43 -5.76 -5.15 0.33
C PRO A 43 -5.14 -3.75 0.20
N CYS A 44 -4.16 -3.55 -0.70
CA CYS A 44 -3.57 -2.24 -0.93
C CYS A 44 -4.56 -1.21 -1.48
N TYR A 45 -5.51 -1.69 -2.30
CA TYR A 45 -6.54 -0.85 -2.89
C TYR A 45 -7.67 -0.58 -1.89
N LYS A 46 -8.19 -1.63 -1.22
CA LYS A 46 -9.40 -1.55 -0.38
C LYS A 46 -9.16 -1.08 1.07
N CYS A 47 -7.94 -1.18 1.59
CA CYS A 47 -7.67 -0.87 2.99
C CYS A 47 -7.16 0.57 3.16
N GLN A 48 -7.65 1.25 4.21
CA GLN A 48 -7.22 2.61 4.58
C GLN A 48 -5.71 2.71 4.81
N GLN A 49 -5.11 1.66 5.38
CA GLN A 49 -3.66 1.57 5.59
C GLN A 49 -2.91 1.56 4.25
N GLY A 50 -3.38 0.75 3.28
CA GLY A 50 -2.83 0.71 1.92
C GLY A 50 -2.97 2.04 1.18
N GLN A 51 -4.10 2.74 1.35
CA GLN A 51 -4.27 4.09 0.80
C GLN A 51 -3.26 5.09 1.38
N ARG A 52 -3.01 5.05 2.70
CA ARG A 52 -2.01 5.90 3.34
C ARG A 52 -0.61 5.62 2.81
N ILE A 53 -0.24 4.35 2.66
CA ILE A 53 1.06 3.94 2.10
C ILE A 53 1.24 4.47 0.68
N ARG A 54 0.25 4.29 -0.20
CA ARG A 54 0.29 4.80 -1.57
C ARG A 54 0.43 6.33 -1.61
N ASN A 55 -0.29 7.04 -0.73
CA ASN A 55 -0.19 8.50 -0.64
C ASN A 55 1.17 8.98 -0.13
N MET A 56 1.81 8.24 0.79
CA MET A 56 3.16 8.58 1.27
C MET A 56 4.19 8.42 0.16
N ILE A 57 4.11 7.34 -0.63
CA ILE A 57 5.04 7.09 -1.74
C ILE A 57 4.79 8.02 -2.93
N ALA A 58 3.54 8.34 -3.25
CA ALA A 58 3.24 9.29 -4.33
C ALA A 58 3.75 10.72 -4.03
N ARG A 59 4.10 11.02 -2.77
CA ARG A 59 4.60 12.32 -2.31
C ARG A 59 6.09 12.30 -1.95
N SER A 60 6.77 11.14 -2.03
CA SER A 60 8.18 10.97 -1.66
C SER A 60 9.13 11.30 -2.80
#